data_AF-A0A498L4T1-F1
#
_entry.id   AF-A0A498L4T1-F1
#
_cell.length_a   1.000
_cell.length_b   1.000
_cell.length_c   1.000
_cell.angle_alpha   90.00
_cell.angle_beta   90.00
_cell.angle_gamma   90.00
#
_symmetry.space_group_name_H-M   'P 1'
#
loop_
_entity.id
_entity.type
_entity.pdbx_description
1 polymer ?
#
loop_
_entity_poly.entity_id
_entity_poly.type
_entity_poly.pdbx_seq_one_letter_code
_entity_poly.pdbx_strand_id
1 'polypeptide(L)'
;MLGVYGEIGRIFLQPEDRCVKRKKKKAGSNSSSFIEGWVEFRDKRVAKRVAASLHNTPMANKKRSRFSSDLWSIKLLLPVSFIKYLHRFQWCHLSERLTYEQTVYHQRMRTEISQAKKETNFYLASVEKSQKLENLRKKKEKKGEVLEQKTWDYKQRPTEEELQLKRFKNKGLSKKNLQKAQEKSKTFQEKAQSNVSLLAKIFGGGRAQD
;
A
#
# COMPACT_ATOMS: atom_id res chain seq x y z
N MET A 1 -1.84 46.03 -6.79
CA MET A 1 -0.40 45.77 -6.52
C MET A 1 0.32 45.41 -7.81
N LEU A 2 0.10 44.23 -8.40
CA LEU A 2 0.91 43.79 -9.55
C LEU A 2 0.51 44.36 -10.92
N GLY A 3 -0.75 44.81 -11.08
CA GLY A 3 -1.23 45.37 -12.35
C GLY A 3 -0.57 46.71 -12.74
N VAL A 4 0.14 47.35 -11.80
CA VAL A 4 0.90 48.59 -12.07
C VAL A 4 2.11 48.32 -12.96
N TYR A 5 2.65 47.10 -12.93
CA TYR A 5 3.85 46.76 -13.68
C TYR A 5 3.58 46.24 -15.10
N GLY A 6 2.33 45.89 -15.40
CA GLY A 6 1.89 45.52 -16.75
C GLY A 6 0.62 44.67 -16.74
N GLU A 7 0.17 44.29 -17.94
CA GLU A 7 -1.07 43.55 -18.12
C GLU A 7 -0.97 42.10 -17.63
N ILE A 8 -1.87 41.75 -16.72
CA ILE A 8 -1.99 40.42 -16.13
C ILE A 8 -3.07 39.64 -16.90
N GLY A 9 -2.75 38.41 -17.28
CA GLY A 9 -3.67 37.49 -17.92
C GLY A 9 -4.44 36.66 -16.90
N ARG A 10 -3.80 35.64 -16.33
CA ARG A 10 -4.42 34.70 -15.37
C ARG A 10 -3.73 34.76 -14.02
N ILE A 11 -4.52 34.56 -12.97
CA ILE A 11 -4.05 34.53 -11.59
C ILE A 11 -4.61 33.28 -10.92
N PHE A 12 -3.74 32.50 -10.28
CA PHE A 12 -4.10 31.39 -9.41
C PHE A 12 -3.55 31.66 -8.04
N LEU A 13 -4.38 31.52 -7.01
CA LEU A 13 -3.95 31.63 -5.62
C LEU A 13 -4.29 30.33 -4.92
N GLN A 14 -3.27 29.65 -4.41
CA GLN A 14 -3.45 28.44 -3.63
C GLN A 14 -3.96 28.81 -2.24
N PRO A 15 -5.18 28.42 -1.88
CA PRO A 15 -5.72 28.68 -0.56
C PRO A 15 -4.93 27.91 0.49
N GLU A 16 -4.86 28.48 1.69
CA GLU A 16 -4.28 27.79 2.83
C GLU A 16 -5.02 26.49 3.18
N ASP A 17 -4.27 25.52 3.69
CA ASP A 17 -4.81 24.24 4.13
C ASP A 17 -6.03 24.40 5.05
N ARG A 18 -7.04 23.57 4.80
CA ARG A 18 -8.30 23.60 5.56
C ARG A 18 -8.06 23.42 7.07
N CYS A 19 -7.05 22.63 7.44
CA CYS A 19 -6.65 22.41 8.82
C CYS A 19 -6.16 23.71 9.49
N VAL A 20 -5.32 24.48 8.82
CA VAL A 20 -4.79 25.74 9.36
C VAL A 20 -5.87 26.82 9.37
N LYS A 21 -6.68 26.89 8.31
CA LYS A 21 -7.86 27.77 8.27
C LYS A 21 -8.84 27.49 9.42
N ARG A 22 -9.08 26.21 9.75
CA ARG A 22 -9.92 25.81 10.88
C ARG A 22 -9.32 26.24 12.23
N LYS A 23 -8.00 26.12 12.40
CA LYS A 23 -7.30 26.59 13.61
C LYS A 23 -7.42 28.12 13.75
N LYS A 24 -7.19 28.88 12.68
CA LYS A 24 -7.35 30.35 12.67
C LYS A 24 -8.77 30.78 13.01
N LYS A 25 -9.78 30.11 12.43
CA LYS A 25 -11.19 30.37 12.74
C LYS A 25 -11.51 30.11 14.21
N LYS A 26 -10.96 29.04 14.81
CA LYS A 26 -11.09 28.76 16.25
C LYS A 26 -10.43 29.84 17.12
N ALA A 27 -9.34 30.44 16.64
CA ALA A 27 -8.68 31.58 17.28
C ALA A 27 -9.33 32.94 16.98
N GLY A 28 -10.53 32.97 16.37
CA GLY A 28 -11.28 34.19 16.08
C GLY A 28 -10.87 34.94 14.81
N SER A 29 -9.94 34.41 14.02
CA SER A 29 -9.53 35.02 12.75
C SER A 29 -10.27 34.41 11.55
N ASN A 30 -11.00 35.25 10.82
CA ASN A 30 -11.70 34.88 9.58
C ASN A 30 -10.91 35.26 8.30
N SER A 31 -9.64 35.67 8.43
CA SER A 31 -8.86 36.06 7.25
C SER A 31 -8.58 34.86 6.35
N SER A 32 -8.96 34.96 5.08
CA SER A 32 -8.53 33.98 4.07
C SER A 32 -7.11 34.31 3.63
N SER A 33 -6.15 33.55 4.15
CA SER A 33 -4.75 33.61 3.72
C SER A 33 -4.54 32.65 2.53
N PHE A 34 -3.66 33.05 1.63
CA PHE A 34 -3.16 32.23 0.53
C PHE A 34 -1.70 31.90 0.81
N ILE A 35 -1.27 30.67 0.52
CA ILE A 35 0.12 30.24 0.78
C ILE A 35 1.00 30.62 -0.41
N GLU A 36 0.52 30.31 -1.61
CA GLU A 36 1.25 30.55 -2.85
C GLU A 36 0.33 31.11 -3.93
N GLY A 37 0.92 31.76 -4.93
CA GLY A 37 0.18 32.33 -6.04
C GLY A 37 0.99 32.32 -7.33
N TRP A 38 0.32 32.04 -8.43
CA TRP A 38 0.87 32.04 -9.78
C TRP A 38 0.20 33.17 -10.57
N VAL A 39 1.01 34.00 -11.21
CA VAL A 39 0.54 35.13 -12.01
C VAL A 39 1.14 35.01 -13.40
N GLU A 40 0.27 35.01 -14.40
CA GLU A 40 0.63 35.02 -15.81
C GLU A 40 0.56 36.47 -16.32
N PHE A 41 1.68 36.99 -16.83
CA PHE A 41 1.72 38.26 -17.54
C PHE A 41 1.56 38.02 -19.04
N ARG A 42 0.91 38.94 -19.74
CA ARG A 42 0.83 38.90 -21.21
C ARG A 42 2.22 39.00 -21.84
N ASP A 43 3.05 39.89 -21.31
CA ASP A 43 4.40 40.12 -21.81
C ASP A 43 5.48 39.42 -21.00
N LYS A 44 6.23 38.55 -21.70
CA LYS A 44 7.38 37.83 -21.16
C LYS A 44 8.44 38.76 -20.55
N ARG A 45 8.71 39.90 -21.21
CA ARG A 45 9.73 40.87 -20.79
C ARG A 45 9.34 41.57 -19.49
N VAL A 46 8.06 41.90 -19.34
CA VAL A 46 7.50 42.49 -18.13
C VAL A 46 7.62 41.52 -16.97
N ALA A 47 7.24 40.25 -17.14
CA ALA A 47 7.35 39.24 -16.09
C ALA A 47 8.78 39.14 -15.53
N LYS A 48 9.79 39.17 -16.42
CA LYS A 48 11.22 39.16 -16.09
C LYS A 48 11.63 40.35 -15.23
N ARG A 49 11.21 41.55 -15.62
CA ARG A 49 11.53 42.80 -14.93
C ARG A 49 10.88 42.83 -13.55
N VAL A 50 9.60 42.47 -13.48
CA VAL A 50 8.83 42.40 -12.24
C VAL A 50 9.45 41.41 -11.27
N ALA A 51 9.85 40.25 -11.77
CA ALA A 51 10.56 39.25 -10.98
C ALA A 51 11.82 39.80 -10.33
N ALA A 52 12.71 40.37 -11.13
CA ALA A 52 13.98 40.89 -10.65
C ALA A 52 13.79 42.05 -9.68
N SER A 53 12.76 42.88 -9.92
CA SER A 53 12.48 44.05 -9.08
C SER A 53 11.75 43.72 -7.78
N LEU A 54 10.86 42.74 -7.77
CA LEU A 54 10.02 42.43 -6.61
C LEU A 54 10.59 41.28 -5.78
N HIS A 55 11.45 40.43 -6.32
CA HIS A 55 12.06 39.34 -5.56
C HIS A 55 12.81 39.89 -4.33
N ASN A 56 12.51 39.34 -3.16
CA ASN A 56 13.07 39.71 -1.85
C ASN A 56 12.80 41.17 -1.42
N THR A 57 11.80 41.83 -1.99
CA THR A 57 11.38 43.16 -1.54
C THR A 57 10.24 43.06 -0.52
N PRO A 58 10.12 43.99 0.44
CA PRO A 58 9.02 44.00 1.40
C PRO A 58 7.67 44.18 0.69
N MET A 59 6.67 43.41 1.11
CA MET A 59 5.35 43.45 0.47
C MET A 59 4.60 44.76 0.67
N ALA A 60 4.92 45.49 1.73
CA ALA A 60 4.29 46.75 2.04
C ALA A 60 5.28 47.74 2.67
N ASN A 61 5.25 48.98 2.18
CA ASN A 61 6.07 50.07 2.71
C ASN A 61 5.50 50.69 4.00
N LYS A 62 4.30 50.29 4.42
CA LYS A 62 3.61 50.84 5.59
C LYS A 62 3.80 49.93 6.80
N LYS A 63 4.47 50.44 7.84
CA LYS A 63 4.77 49.73 9.10
C LYS A 63 3.56 49.14 9.83
N ARG A 64 2.35 49.69 9.60
CA ARG A 64 1.08 49.22 10.21
C ARG A 64 0.30 48.25 9.31
N SER A 65 0.86 47.84 8.17
CA SER A 65 0.18 46.90 7.27
C SER A 65 0.33 45.46 7.78
N ARG A 66 -0.63 44.61 7.40
CA ARG A 66 -0.61 43.17 7.71
C ARG A 66 0.60 42.42 7.15
N PHE A 67 1.20 42.96 6.08
CA PHE A 67 2.31 42.34 5.34
C PHE A 67 3.63 43.12 5.55
N SER A 68 3.75 43.87 6.64
CA SER A 68 4.94 44.71 6.90
C SER A 68 6.21 43.88 7.13
N SER A 69 6.07 42.65 7.62
CA SER A 69 7.19 41.75 7.91
C SER A 69 7.43 40.73 6.79
N ASP A 70 6.52 40.66 5.82
CA ASP A 70 6.55 39.64 4.78
C ASP A 70 7.31 40.15 3.55
N LEU A 71 8.18 39.31 3.01
CA LEU A 71 8.93 39.57 1.78
C LEU A 71 8.25 38.88 0.59
N TRP A 72 8.35 39.52 -0.58
CA TRP A 72 7.96 38.90 -1.83
C TRP A 72 8.95 37.78 -2.21
N SER A 73 8.53 36.52 -2.04
CA SER A 73 9.25 35.37 -2.58
C SER A 73 8.72 35.02 -3.96
N ILE A 74 9.12 35.78 -4.98
CA ILE A 74 8.76 35.45 -6.38
C ILE A 74 9.74 34.39 -6.87
N LYS A 75 9.23 33.18 -7.14
CA LYS A 75 10.03 32.11 -7.74
C LYS A 75 10.10 32.31 -9.26
N LEU A 76 11.10 33.06 -9.71
CA LEU A 76 11.44 33.15 -11.12
C LEU A 76 12.81 32.50 -11.36
N LEU A 77 12.81 31.39 -12.09
CA LEU A 77 14.04 30.71 -12.49
C LEU A 77 14.74 31.52 -13.59
N LEU A 78 15.77 32.26 -13.19
CA LEU A 78 16.67 33.03 -14.06
C LEU A 78 17.70 32.13 -14.78
N PRO A 79 18.23 32.57 -15.94
CA PRO A 79 19.27 31.85 -16.66
C PRO A 79 20.66 32.15 -16.07
N VAL A 80 21.51 31.14 -16.02
CA VAL A 80 22.71 31.20 -16.85
C VAL A 80 22.38 30.32 -18.05
N SER A 81 22.09 30.93 -19.20
CA SER A 81 21.45 30.37 -20.41
C SER A 81 20.14 29.55 -20.26
N PHE A 82 19.67 29.28 -19.04
CA PHE A 82 18.49 28.49 -18.72
C PHE A 82 17.37 29.35 -18.09
N ILE A 83 16.74 30.24 -18.85
CA ILE A 83 15.50 30.89 -18.36
C ILE A 83 14.39 29.87 -18.51
N LYS A 84 14.12 29.10 -17.46
CA LYS A 84 12.86 28.38 -17.33
C LYS A 84 11.76 29.39 -16.94
N TYR A 85 11.36 30.30 -17.82
CA TYR A 85 10.04 30.09 -18.42
C TYR A 85 9.89 28.63 -18.75
N LEU A 86 8.91 27.95 -18.16
CA LEU A 86 8.59 26.65 -18.69
C LEU A 86 8.08 26.87 -20.13
N HIS A 87 8.99 26.80 -21.09
CA HIS A 87 8.70 26.76 -22.49
C HIS A 87 7.81 25.54 -22.68
N ARG A 88 6.56 25.77 -23.12
CA ARG A 88 5.47 24.78 -23.22
C ARG A 88 4.77 24.39 -21.91
N PHE A 89 4.94 25.12 -20.81
CA PHE A 89 4.01 24.95 -19.68
C PHE A 89 2.78 25.78 -19.90
N GLN A 90 1.74 25.05 -20.21
CA GLN A 90 0.41 25.58 -20.26
C GLN A 90 -0.17 25.54 -18.85
N TRP A 91 -1.06 26.47 -18.57
CA TRP A 91 -1.88 26.49 -17.35
C TRP A 91 -2.50 25.12 -17.03
N CYS A 92 -2.82 24.35 -18.07
CA CYS A 92 -3.32 22.98 -18.00
C CYS A 92 -2.42 22.07 -17.16
N HIS A 93 -1.09 22.17 -17.27
CA HIS A 93 -0.16 21.33 -16.51
C HIS A 93 -0.15 21.68 -15.01
N LEU A 94 -0.37 22.95 -14.65
CA LEU A 94 -0.50 23.36 -13.25
C LEU A 94 -1.77 22.75 -12.64
N SER A 95 -2.89 22.91 -13.34
CA SER A 95 -4.17 22.33 -12.90
C SER A 95 -4.12 20.81 -12.88
N GLU A 96 -3.51 20.18 -13.88
CA GLU A 96 -3.40 18.73 -13.98
C GLU A 96 -2.60 18.19 -12.80
N ARG A 97 -1.43 18.75 -12.51
CA ARG A 97 -0.63 18.36 -11.34
C ARG A 97 -1.42 18.51 -10.04
N LEU A 98 -2.09 19.64 -9.84
CA LEU A 98 -2.88 19.87 -8.63
C LEU A 98 -4.03 18.85 -8.50
N THR A 99 -4.75 18.59 -9.59
CA THR A 99 -5.81 17.58 -9.62
C THR A 99 -5.26 16.19 -9.37
N TYR A 100 -4.10 15.86 -9.92
CA TYR A 100 -3.42 14.60 -9.67
C TYR A 100 -3.07 14.44 -8.20
N GLU A 101 -2.40 15.43 -7.59
CA GLU A 101 -2.06 15.40 -6.16
C GLU A 101 -3.31 15.25 -5.28
N GLN A 102 -4.39 15.97 -5.61
CA GLN A 102 -5.65 15.87 -4.88
C GLN A 102 -6.34 14.51 -5.05
N THR A 103 -6.32 13.94 -6.27
CA THR A 103 -6.92 12.61 -6.53
C THR A 103 -6.15 11.50 -5.83
N VAL A 104 -4.81 11.54 -5.86
CA VAL A 104 -3.95 10.59 -5.13
C VAL A 104 -4.23 10.65 -3.63
N TYR A 105 -4.32 11.86 -3.06
CA TYR A 105 -4.67 12.04 -1.66
C TYR A 105 -6.05 11.45 -1.32
N HIS A 106 -7.07 11.76 -2.13
CA HIS A 106 -8.41 11.22 -1.93
C HIS A 106 -8.47 9.69 -2.08
N GLN A 107 -7.71 9.12 -3.01
CA GLN A 107 -7.61 7.67 -3.18
C GLN A 107 -7.00 7.01 -1.94
N ARG A 108 -5.88 7.53 -1.43
CA ARG A 108 -5.25 7.03 -0.19
C ARG A 108 -6.19 7.09 1.00
N MET A 109 -6.86 8.23 1.18
CA MET A 109 -7.85 8.38 2.25
C MET A 109 -9.01 7.37 2.12
N ARG A 110 -9.50 7.14 0.90
CA ARG A 110 -10.55 6.14 0.65
C ARG A 110 -10.07 4.72 0.97
N THR A 111 -8.84 4.38 0.62
CA THR A 111 -8.28 3.06 0.94
C THR A 111 -8.12 2.87 2.45
N GLU A 112 -7.65 3.89 3.17
CA GLU A 112 -7.53 3.85 4.63
C GLU A 112 -8.90 3.70 5.31
N ILE A 113 -9.90 4.48 4.88
CA ILE A 113 -11.29 4.37 5.37
C ILE A 113 -11.85 2.98 5.08
N SER A 114 -11.60 2.43 3.89
CA SER A 114 -12.08 1.10 3.51
C SER A 114 -11.44 0.01 4.36
N GLN A 115 -10.15 0.13 4.67
CA GLN A 115 -9.44 -0.81 5.54
C GLN A 115 -10.02 -0.78 6.96
N ALA A 116 -10.13 0.41 7.56
CA ALA A 116 -10.69 0.58 8.90
C ALA A 116 -12.13 0.05 9.00
N LYS A 117 -12.96 0.29 7.96
CA LYS A 117 -14.32 -0.27 7.88
C LYS A 117 -14.32 -1.79 7.80
N LYS A 118 -13.42 -2.38 7.01
CA LYS A 118 -13.31 -3.84 6.90
C LYS A 118 -12.94 -4.48 8.23
N GLU A 119 -11.97 -3.90 8.94
CA GLU A 119 -11.55 -4.36 10.28
C GLU A 119 -12.68 -4.24 11.30
N THR A 120 -13.37 -3.09 11.33
CA THR A 120 -14.52 -2.84 12.23
C THR A 120 -15.66 -3.82 11.94
N ASN A 121 -16.03 -3.99 10.67
CA ASN A 121 -17.10 -4.92 10.28
C ASN A 121 -16.73 -6.37 10.60
N PHE A 122 -15.46 -6.75 10.43
CA PHE A 122 -14.98 -8.08 10.81
C PHE A 122 -15.09 -8.32 12.32
N TYR A 123 -14.75 -7.32 13.13
CA TYR A 123 -14.89 -7.39 14.58
C TYR A 123 -16.37 -7.54 15.00
N LEU A 124 -17.25 -6.68 14.48
CA LEU A 124 -18.70 -6.76 14.76
C LEU A 124 -19.28 -8.13 14.39
N ALA A 125 -18.96 -8.63 13.19
CA ALA A 125 -19.40 -9.95 12.74
C ALA A 125 -18.86 -11.07 13.63
N SER A 126 -17.64 -10.95 14.16
CA SER A 126 -17.05 -11.95 15.05
C SER A 126 -17.69 -11.95 16.43
N VAL A 127 -17.99 -10.77 16.98
CA VAL A 127 -18.72 -10.62 18.26
C VAL A 127 -20.13 -11.18 18.14
N GLU A 128 -20.86 -10.84 17.09
CA GLU A 128 -22.21 -11.39 16.85
C GLU A 128 -22.19 -12.92 16.69
N LYS A 129 -21.20 -13.47 15.96
CA LYS A 129 -21.01 -14.92 15.84
C LYS A 129 -20.75 -15.57 17.20
N SER A 130 -19.90 -14.97 18.02
CA SER A 130 -19.61 -15.45 19.37
C SER A 130 -20.86 -15.47 20.25
N GLN A 131 -21.62 -14.38 20.28
CA GLN A 131 -22.88 -14.30 21.03
C GLN A 131 -23.92 -15.33 20.55
N LYS A 132 -24.06 -15.50 19.23
CA LYS A 132 -24.95 -16.53 18.66
C LYS A 132 -24.51 -17.93 19.09
N LEU A 133 -23.21 -18.21 19.07
CA LEU A 133 -22.66 -19.51 19.45
C LEU A 133 -22.82 -19.77 20.95
N GLU A 134 -22.63 -18.76 21.79
CA GLU A 134 -22.89 -18.82 23.24
C GLU A 134 -24.38 -19.09 23.53
N ASN A 135 -25.29 -18.40 22.85
CA ASN A 135 -26.74 -18.63 22.99
C ASN A 135 -27.15 -20.04 22.55
N LEU A 136 -26.52 -20.58 21.50
CA LEU A 136 -26.71 -21.97 21.08
C LEU A 136 -26.18 -22.96 22.13
N ARG A 137 -25.00 -22.71 22.70
CA ARG A 137 -24.45 -23.53 23.79
C ARG A 137 -25.39 -23.58 24.99
N LYS A 138 -25.84 -22.42 25.48
CA LYS A 138 -26.83 -22.32 26.58
C LYS A 138 -28.13 -23.07 26.28
N LYS A 139 -28.60 -23.06 25.02
CA LYS A 139 -29.81 -23.82 24.61
C LYS A 139 -29.58 -25.33 24.58
N LYS A 140 -28.39 -25.79 24.18
CA LYS A 140 -28.04 -27.21 24.14
C LYS A 140 -27.78 -27.80 25.53
N GLU A 141 -27.11 -27.04 26.39
CA GLU A 141 -26.92 -27.39 27.81
C GLU A 141 -28.26 -27.59 28.51
N LYS A 142 -29.25 -26.71 28.28
CA LYS A 142 -30.63 -26.88 28.79
C LYS A 142 -31.33 -28.14 28.28
N LYS A 143 -30.92 -28.69 27.13
CA LYS A 143 -31.48 -29.91 26.54
C LYS A 143 -30.69 -31.18 26.92
N GLY A 144 -29.59 -31.05 27.67
CA GLY A 144 -28.75 -32.18 28.09
C GLY A 144 -27.88 -32.78 26.97
N GLU A 145 -27.72 -32.11 25.83
CA GLU A 145 -26.84 -32.57 24.75
C GLU A 145 -25.38 -32.17 25.02
N VAL A 146 -24.46 -33.14 25.01
CA VAL A 146 -23.02 -32.91 25.15
C VAL A 146 -22.48 -32.19 23.90
N LEU A 147 -21.84 -31.05 24.10
CA LEU A 147 -21.18 -30.29 23.04
C LEU A 147 -19.89 -31.01 22.59
N GLU A 148 -19.94 -31.77 21.50
CA GLU A 148 -18.72 -32.18 20.81
C GLU A 148 -17.99 -30.94 20.26
N GLN A 149 -16.76 -30.73 20.72
CA GLN A 149 -15.86 -29.77 20.10
C GLN A 149 -15.52 -30.28 18.71
N LYS A 150 -15.96 -29.54 17.69
CA LYS A 150 -15.66 -29.86 16.30
C LYS A 150 -14.16 -29.69 16.09
N THR A 151 -13.43 -30.79 16.11
CA THR A 151 -12.02 -30.84 15.72
C THR A 151 -11.90 -30.50 14.25
N TRP A 152 -10.86 -29.74 13.89
CA TRP A 152 -10.58 -29.41 12.50
C TRP A 152 -10.17 -30.70 11.79
N ASP A 153 -11.10 -31.29 11.06
CA ASP A 153 -10.85 -32.51 10.32
C ASP A 153 -10.06 -32.17 9.04
N TYR A 154 -8.74 -32.27 9.11
CA TYR A 154 -7.88 -32.05 7.95
C TYR A 154 -8.02 -33.25 7.01
N LYS A 155 -8.66 -33.05 5.85
CA LYS A 155 -8.70 -34.08 4.80
C LYS A 155 -7.32 -34.22 4.18
N GLN A 156 -6.45 -34.99 4.81
CA GLN A 156 -5.16 -35.36 4.26
C GLN A 156 -5.36 -36.16 2.97
N ARG A 157 -4.56 -35.87 1.93
CA ARG A 157 -4.54 -36.72 0.73
C ARG A 157 -4.05 -38.10 1.15
N PRO A 158 -4.79 -39.18 0.82
CA PRO A 158 -4.37 -40.52 1.20
C PRO A 158 -3.01 -40.84 0.59
N THR A 159 -2.14 -41.48 1.38
CA THR A 159 -0.80 -41.89 0.94
C THR A 159 -0.91 -42.96 -0.16
N GLU A 160 0.12 -43.10 -1.00
CA GLU A 160 0.15 -44.12 -2.08
C GLU A 160 -0.13 -45.54 -1.54
N GLU A 161 0.35 -45.85 -0.33
CA GLU A 161 0.08 -47.11 0.37
C GLU A 161 -1.40 -47.28 0.74
N GLU A 162 -2.07 -46.22 1.20
CA GLU A 162 -3.50 -46.24 1.51
C GLU A 162 -4.36 -46.35 0.25
N LEU A 163 -3.91 -45.74 -0.85
CA LEU A 163 -4.53 -45.89 -2.18
C LEU A 163 -4.37 -47.31 -2.71
N GLN A 164 -3.19 -47.92 -2.55
CA GLN A 164 -2.96 -49.32 -2.89
C GLN A 164 -3.84 -50.25 -2.04
N LEU A 165 -3.88 -50.07 -0.72
CA LEU A 165 -4.72 -50.87 0.19
C LEU A 165 -6.22 -50.73 -0.12
N LYS A 166 -6.70 -49.51 -0.45
CA LYS A 166 -8.08 -49.30 -0.93
C LYS A 166 -8.34 -50.03 -2.25
N ARG A 167 -7.40 -49.98 -3.19
CA ARG A 167 -7.50 -50.73 -4.46
C ARG A 167 -7.50 -52.24 -4.22
N PHE A 168 -6.69 -52.73 -3.27
CA PHE A 168 -6.64 -54.15 -2.89
C PHE A 168 -7.95 -54.61 -2.23
N LYS A 169 -8.49 -53.83 -1.28
CA LYS A 169 -9.81 -54.11 -0.66
C LYS A 169 -10.93 -54.13 -1.69
N ASN A 170 -10.95 -53.16 -2.62
CA ASN A 170 -12.02 -53.05 -3.62
C ASN A 170 -11.94 -54.07 -4.76
N LYS A 171 -10.74 -54.60 -5.08
CA LYS A 171 -10.55 -55.58 -6.17
C LYS A 171 -10.55 -57.05 -5.73
N GLY A 172 -10.62 -57.36 -4.43
CA GLY A 172 -10.65 -58.76 -3.96
C GLY A 172 -9.50 -59.61 -4.53
N LEU A 173 -8.29 -59.07 -4.62
CA LEU A 173 -7.17 -59.75 -5.26
C LEU A 173 -6.69 -60.96 -4.42
N SER A 174 -6.60 -62.14 -5.05
CA SER A 174 -6.09 -63.38 -4.45
C SER A 174 -4.70 -63.19 -3.81
N LYS A 175 -4.46 -63.83 -2.65
CA LYS A 175 -3.23 -63.77 -1.84
C LYS A 175 -1.94 -63.94 -2.67
N LYS A 176 -1.99 -64.70 -3.76
CA LYS A 176 -0.86 -64.90 -4.71
C LYS A 176 -0.40 -63.60 -5.39
N ASN A 177 -1.32 -62.70 -5.72
CA ASN A 177 -0.97 -61.44 -6.39
C ASN A 177 -0.39 -60.41 -5.41
N LEU A 178 -0.75 -60.50 -4.13
CA LEU A 178 -0.18 -59.67 -3.07
C LEU A 178 1.28 -60.03 -2.80
N GLN A 179 1.58 -61.33 -2.69
CA GLN A 179 2.95 -61.83 -2.55
C GLN A 179 3.81 -61.41 -3.75
N LYS A 180 3.29 -61.55 -4.97
CA LYS A 180 4.00 -61.15 -6.20
C LYS A 180 4.24 -59.62 -6.28
N ALA A 181 3.32 -58.80 -5.77
CA ALA A 181 3.52 -57.35 -5.71
C ALA A 181 4.54 -56.95 -4.64
N GLN A 182 4.52 -57.61 -3.47
CA GLN A 182 5.49 -57.42 -2.39
C GLN A 182 6.89 -57.92 -2.76
N GLU A 183 7.01 -59.03 -3.47
CA GLU A 183 8.28 -59.51 -4.03
C GLU A 183 8.79 -58.56 -5.11
N LYS A 184 7.91 -58.02 -5.97
CA LYS A 184 8.29 -57.00 -6.96
C LYS A 184 8.77 -55.72 -6.30
N SER A 185 8.13 -55.24 -5.23
CA SER A 185 8.60 -54.06 -4.51
C SER A 185 9.93 -54.33 -3.79
N LYS A 186 10.08 -55.50 -3.13
CA LYS A 186 11.34 -55.90 -2.49
C LYS A 186 12.50 -56.03 -3.48
N THR A 187 12.27 -56.69 -4.61
CA THR A 187 13.29 -56.82 -5.67
C THR A 187 13.65 -55.48 -6.30
N PHE A 188 12.70 -54.55 -6.43
CA PHE A 188 12.99 -53.18 -6.88
C PHE A 188 13.80 -52.41 -5.83
N GLN A 189 13.53 -52.64 -4.56
CA GLN A 189 14.23 -52.03 -3.43
C GLN A 189 15.66 -52.60 -3.30
N GLU A 190 15.86 -53.90 -3.49
CA GLU A 190 17.17 -54.56 -3.57
C GLU A 190 17.98 -54.09 -4.79
N LYS A 191 17.34 -53.88 -5.96
CA LYS A 191 17.99 -53.29 -7.14
C LYS A 191 18.32 -51.80 -6.96
N ALA A 192 17.51 -51.08 -6.18
CA ALA A 192 17.72 -49.67 -5.88
C ALA A 192 18.66 -49.44 -4.70
N GLN A 193 18.95 -50.48 -3.91
CA GLN A 193 20.03 -50.43 -2.92
C GLN A 193 21.34 -50.24 -3.68
N SER A 194 21.92 -49.06 -3.54
CA SER A 194 23.25 -48.80 -4.04
C SER A 194 24.22 -49.79 -3.38
N ASN A 195 25.28 -50.20 -4.11
CA ASN A 195 26.34 -51.03 -3.54
C ASN A 195 27.02 -50.23 -2.41
N VAL A 196 26.51 -50.36 -1.19
CA VAL A 196 26.97 -49.63 0.00
C VAL A 196 28.45 -49.89 0.24
N SER A 197 28.92 -51.11 -0.06
CA SER A 197 30.34 -51.48 -0.03
C SER A 197 31.20 -50.74 -1.06
N LEU A 198 30.66 -50.49 -2.25
CA LEU A 198 31.33 -49.77 -3.35
C LEU A 198 31.36 -48.27 -3.06
N LEU A 199 30.26 -47.70 -2.54
CA LEU A 199 30.21 -46.31 -2.06
C LEU A 199 31.15 -46.10 -0.86
N ALA A 200 31.18 -47.03 0.10
CA ALA A 200 32.11 -46.97 1.22
C ALA A 200 33.58 -47.05 0.77
N LYS A 201 33.88 -47.78 -0.31
CA LYS A 201 35.23 -47.88 -0.88
C LYS A 201 35.64 -46.64 -1.68
N ILE A 202 34.70 -46.00 -2.39
CA ILE A 202 34.93 -44.75 -3.13
C ILE A 202 35.08 -43.55 -2.17
N PHE A 203 34.27 -43.48 -1.11
CA PHE A 203 34.20 -42.30 -0.23
C PHE A 203 34.90 -42.48 1.13
N GLY A 204 35.26 -43.69 1.53
CA GLY A 204 35.94 -43.99 2.80
C GLY A 204 37.46 -44.12 2.70
N GLY A 205 38.04 -44.12 1.50
CA GLY A 205 39.48 -44.25 1.26
C GLY A 205 40.28 -42.96 1.41
N GLY A 206 40.03 -42.18 2.47
CA GLY A 206 40.71 -40.90 2.67
C GLY A 206 40.76 -40.45 4.13
N ARG A 207 41.69 -41.04 4.90
CA ARG A 207 42.38 -40.60 6.15
C ARG A 207 42.80 -41.88 6.90
N ALA A 208 44.05 -42.14 7.30
CA ALA A 208 45.21 -41.29 7.50
C ALA A 208 46.52 -42.11 7.45
N GLN A 209 47.58 -41.54 6.87
CA GLN A 209 48.95 -41.65 7.39
C GLN A 209 49.53 -40.24 7.41
N ASP A 210 50.28 -39.99 8.49
CA ASP A 210 50.97 -38.78 8.95
C ASP A 210 50.14 -37.76 9.76
#